data_AF-A0A2E4KJW6-F1
#
_entry.id   AF-A0A2E4KJW6-F1
#
_cell.length_a   1.000
_cell.length_b   1.000
_cell.length_c   1.000
_cell.angle_alpha   90.00
_cell.angle_beta   90.00
_cell.angle_gamma   90.00
#
_symmetry.space_group_name_H-M   'P 1'
#
loop_
_entity.id
_entity.type
_entity.pdbx_description
1 polymer ?
#
loop_
_entity_poly.entity_id
_entity_poly.type
_entity_poly.pdbx_seq_one_letter_code
_entity_poly.pdbx_strand_id
1 'polypeptide(L)'
;MLEGNLISPVNNSQLSSSFVGVEYTANNYTNGSISVNGVAYRGLGSQFGSNWNTSFGNTSVYVGYGMSTICLHLWGENGAYISDCVVVERVVPTHTVSITYPANGTTFSGQHIDVSYVLVNSSGHYFTVNGATVQPTNNTTGTNIRVTVGYGTPYVCLVSYDAAGNMAHDCVQVNMLDPNADSDADGVPDQSDSCPNTNSGLTVNSSGCATNQLDTDADGVNDATDLCPNTQQFSSVNNVGCAAYQRDSDGDGVMDNIDLCNATAPNTVVDSNGCSPSQLDSDNDGVNDGVDICPATIAGSQVNAVGCSSSQRDSDSDGIVDSFDQCPNTVLGTVVDQTGCDFNNSNGGSSSGGSSNGNSSSLPEDPGLPGFEASLAIAAVCVAFMIGTRNRESEN
;
A
#
# COMPACT_ATOMS: atom_id res chain seq x y z
N MET A 1 6.69 87.41 31.82
CA MET A 1 7.16 87.09 30.45
C MET A 1 6.05 86.30 29.77
N LEU A 2 5.95 86.32 28.44
CA LEU A 2 5.01 85.42 27.74
C LEU A 2 5.56 84.00 27.84
N GLU A 3 4.82 83.10 28.47
CA GLU A 3 5.26 81.74 28.81
C GLU A 3 4.10 80.77 28.64
N GLY A 4 4.37 79.58 28.13
CA GLY A 4 3.39 78.51 27.98
C GLY A 4 3.95 77.34 27.19
N ASN A 5 3.48 76.13 27.51
CA ASN A 5 3.90 74.90 26.87
C ASN A 5 2.77 73.86 26.92
N LEU A 6 2.79 72.92 25.97
CA LEU A 6 2.02 71.69 26.05
C LEU A 6 2.66 70.76 27.08
N ILE A 7 1.83 70.16 27.93
CA ILE A 7 2.22 69.17 28.94
C ILE A 7 1.86 67.76 28.46
N SER A 8 0.68 67.64 27.85
CA SER A 8 0.14 66.40 27.30
C SER A 8 -0.66 66.73 26.03
N PRO A 9 -0.65 65.87 24.99
CA PRO A 9 0.15 64.65 24.85
C PRO A 9 1.65 64.98 24.66
N VAL A 10 2.53 64.00 24.87
CA VAL A 10 3.97 64.16 24.60
C VAL A 10 4.28 63.91 23.13
N ASN A 11 5.40 64.45 22.64
CA ASN A 11 5.80 64.28 21.25
C ASN A 11 6.04 62.79 20.90
N ASN A 12 5.52 62.36 19.75
CA ASN A 12 5.44 60.98 19.27
C ASN A 12 4.59 60.02 20.14
N SER A 13 3.60 60.53 20.87
CA SER A 13 2.63 59.66 21.57
C SER A 13 1.82 58.83 20.58
N GLN A 14 1.70 57.53 20.82
CA GLN A 14 0.76 56.65 20.11
C GLN A 14 -0.59 56.57 20.83
N LEU A 15 -1.67 56.64 20.07
CA LEU A 15 -3.03 56.81 20.56
C LEU A 15 -4.00 55.85 19.85
N SER A 16 -4.97 55.29 20.59
CA SER A 16 -6.07 54.50 20.02
C SER A 16 -7.36 55.30 19.85
N SER A 17 -7.59 56.28 20.73
CA SER A 17 -8.77 57.15 20.76
C SER A 17 -8.77 58.17 19.63
N SER A 18 -9.97 58.50 19.12
CA SER A 18 -10.20 59.64 18.21
C SER A 18 -10.12 61.00 18.88
N PHE A 19 -10.13 61.05 20.22
CA PHE A 19 -9.98 62.26 21.00
C PHE A 19 -8.77 62.16 21.94
N VAL A 20 -7.97 63.22 21.96
CA VAL A 20 -6.74 63.34 22.75
C VAL A 20 -6.93 64.41 23.81
N GLY A 21 -6.65 64.08 25.08
CA GLY A 21 -6.56 65.08 26.13
C GLY A 21 -5.34 65.97 25.88
N VAL A 22 -5.56 67.28 25.84
CA VAL A 22 -4.52 68.31 25.71
C VAL A 22 -4.47 69.10 27.00
N GLU A 23 -3.33 69.03 27.69
CA GLU A 23 -3.04 69.77 28.91
C GLU A 23 -1.91 70.76 28.65
N TYR A 24 -2.02 71.98 29.16
CA TYR A 24 -1.07 73.05 28.86
C TYR A 24 -0.95 74.08 29.99
N THR A 25 0.19 74.77 30.03
CA THR A 25 0.34 76.04 30.74
C THR A 25 0.25 77.20 29.77
N ALA A 26 -0.33 78.32 30.18
CA ALA A 26 -0.30 79.56 29.42
C ALA A 26 -0.38 80.78 30.36
N ASN A 27 0.55 81.72 30.26
CA ASN A 27 0.63 82.90 31.13
C ASN A 27 0.95 84.17 30.32
N ASN A 28 0.34 85.29 30.74
CA ASN A 28 0.58 86.64 30.17
C ASN A 28 0.29 86.73 28.66
N TYR A 29 -0.88 86.23 28.23
CA TYR A 29 -1.30 86.19 26.83
C TYR A 29 -2.64 86.91 26.60
N THR A 30 -2.68 87.76 25.57
CA THR A 30 -3.87 88.55 25.16
C THR A 30 -4.82 87.73 24.33
N ASN A 31 -4.31 86.73 23.61
CA ASN A 31 -5.06 85.77 22.84
C ASN A 31 -4.31 84.45 22.84
N GLY A 32 -5.02 83.34 22.72
CA GLY A 32 -4.42 82.02 22.58
C GLY A 32 -5.31 81.10 21.75
N SER A 33 -4.73 80.04 21.21
CA SER A 33 -5.49 78.99 20.54
C SER A 33 -4.76 77.66 20.57
N ILE A 34 -5.52 76.59 20.41
CA ILE A 34 -5.02 75.25 20.09
C ILE A 34 -5.42 74.95 18.64
N SER A 35 -4.47 74.52 17.82
CA SER A 35 -4.70 74.04 16.47
C SER A 35 -4.38 72.55 16.33
N VAL A 36 -5.00 71.90 15.35
CA VAL A 36 -4.68 70.54 14.90
C VAL A 36 -4.38 70.61 13.41
N ASN A 37 -3.21 70.14 12.98
CA ASN A 37 -2.74 70.19 11.59
C ASN A 37 -2.83 71.61 10.98
N GLY A 38 -2.55 72.64 11.79
CA GLY A 38 -2.62 74.05 11.40
C GLY A 38 -4.03 74.66 11.37
N VAL A 39 -5.09 73.86 11.59
CA VAL A 39 -6.47 74.34 11.67
C VAL A 39 -6.81 74.67 13.12
N ALA A 40 -7.26 75.90 13.38
CA ALA A 40 -7.67 76.33 14.71
C ALA A 40 -8.84 75.48 15.23
N TYR A 41 -8.63 74.78 16.35
CA TYR A 41 -9.60 73.86 16.95
C TYR A 41 -10.34 74.52 18.12
N ARG A 42 -9.62 75.28 18.96
CA ARG A 42 -10.20 76.00 20.12
C ARG A 42 -9.48 77.32 20.36
N GLY A 43 -10.22 78.41 20.49
CA GLY A 43 -9.69 79.67 21.03
C GLY A 43 -9.61 79.63 22.56
N LEU A 44 -8.56 80.23 23.12
CA LEU A 44 -8.35 80.42 24.55
C LEU A 44 -8.67 81.88 24.89
N GLY A 45 -9.43 82.11 25.96
CA GLY A 45 -9.72 83.47 26.43
C GLY A 45 -8.45 84.15 26.97
N SER A 46 -8.37 85.47 26.84
CA SER A 46 -7.23 86.27 27.33
C SER A 46 -6.99 86.05 28.83
N GLN A 47 -5.75 85.77 29.24
CA GLN A 47 -5.35 85.73 30.65
C GLN A 47 -4.12 86.59 30.89
N PHE A 48 -4.39 87.77 31.45
CA PHE A 48 -3.40 88.79 31.80
C PHE A 48 -3.51 89.15 33.29
N GLY A 49 -2.37 89.14 34.00
CA GLY A 49 -2.22 89.93 35.23
C GLY A 49 -2.75 89.38 36.56
N SER A 50 -3.07 88.08 36.71
CA SER A 50 -3.48 87.51 38.01
C SER A 50 -2.37 86.69 38.69
N ASN A 51 -1.71 87.28 39.70
CA ASN A 51 -0.92 86.64 40.76
C ASN A 51 -0.17 85.33 40.43
N TRP A 52 1.01 85.42 39.78
CA TRP A 52 2.15 84.46 39.73
C TRP A 52 1.89 82.92 39.75
N ASN A 53 0.68 82.46 39.44
CA ASN A 53 0.31 81.06 39.36
C ASN A 53 0.16 80.68 37.89
N THR A 54 0.73 79.54 37.51
CA THR A 54 0.57 78.97 36.18
C THR A 54 -0.90 78.69 35.91
N SER A 55 -1.48 79.35 34.89
CA SER A 55 -2.84 79.01 34.46
C SER A 55 -2.79 77.68 33.70
N PHE A 56 -3.27 76.63 34.35
CA PHE A 56 -3.39 75.30 33.80
C PHE A 56 -4.71 75.17 33.04
N GLY A 57 -4.64 74.76 31.78
CA GLY A 57 -5.81 74.47 30.96
C GLY A 57 -5.82 73.02 30.50
N ASN A 58 -7.01 72.45 30.41
CA ASN A 58 -7.24 71.15 29.78
C ASN A 58 -8.35 71.23 28.72
N THR A 59 -8.22 70.44 27.67
CA THR A 59 -9.27 70.26 26.66
C THR A 59 -9.11 68.90 25.97
N SER A 60 -10.01 68.57 25.04
CA SER A 60 -9.86 67.40 24.19
C SER A 60 -9.97 67.79 22.72
N VAL A 61 -9.00 67.36 21.92
CA VAL A 61 -8.95 67.59 20.47
C VAL A 61 -9.23 66.32 19.69
N TYR A 62 -9.95 66.43 18.57
CA TYR A 62 -10.15 65.31 17.65
C TYR A 62 -8.90 65.10 16.78
N VAL A 63 -8.47 63.85 16.62
CA VAL A 63 -7.41 63.45 15.67
C VAL A 63 -7.86 62.31 14.77
N GLY A 64 -7.55 62.45 13.47
CA GLY A 64 -7.69 61.37 12.49
C GLY A 64 -6.67 60.25 12.74
N TYR A 65 -6.77 59.15 11.99
CA TYR A 65 -5.73 58.12 11.98
C TYR A 65 -4.43 58.64 11.34
N GLY A 66 -3.29 58.09 11.77
CA GLY A 66 -1.97 58.54 11.37
C GLY A 66 -1.48 59.75 12.16
N MET A 67 -0.54 60.49 11.58
CA MET A 67 0.14 61.61 12.23
C MET A 67 -0.73 62.86 12.29
N SER A 68 -0.79 63.50 13.47
CA SER A 68 -1.41 64.80 13.67
C SER A 68 -0.52 65.70 14.53
N THR A 69 -0.35 66.95 14.12
CA THR A 69 0.39 67.96 14.89
C THR A 69 -0.60 68.82 15.67
N ILE A 70 -0.48 68.82 17.00
CA ILE A 70 -1.25 69.66 17.91
C ILE A 70 -0.34 70.81 18.34
N CYS A 71 -0.78 72.05 18.14
CA CYS A 71 0.00 73.24 18.54
C CYS A 71 -0.79 74.14 19.49
N LEU A 72 -0.14 74.56 20.57
CA LEU A 72 -0.53 75.72 21.38
C LEU A 72 0.07 76.97 20.75
N HIS A 73 -0.75 78.00 20.57
CA HIS A 73 -0.37 79.31 20.06
C HIS A 73 -0.76 80.38 21.08
N LEU A 74 0.17 81.26 21.46
CA LEU A 74 -0.08 82.34 22.42
C LEU A 74 0.49 83.66 21.91
N TRP A 75 -0.28 84.74 22.07
CA TRP A 75 0.10 86.10 21.70
C TRP A 75 0.12 87.01 22.93
N GLY A 76 1.10 87.89 23.07
CA GLY A 76 1.23 88.87 24.15
C GLY A 76 0.99 90.32 23.70
N GLU A 77 0.83 91.25 24.66
CA GLU A 77 0.52 92.67 24.39
C GLU A 77 1.53 93.36 23.45
N ASN A 78 2.81 93.04 23.57
CA ASN A 78 3.88 93.62 22.75
C ASN A 78 4.03 92.96 21.37
N GLY A 79 3.03 92.23 20.88
CA GLY A 79 3.10 91.44 19.65
C GLY A 79 4.01 90.20 19.74
N ALA A 80 4.48 89.86 20.94
CA ALA A 80 5.23 88.63 21.18
C ALA A 80 4.36 87.40 20.88
N TYR A 81 4.95 86.38 20.29
CA TYR A 81 4.28 85.14 19.91
C TYR A 81 5.13 83.95 20.33
N ILE A 82 4.50 82.94 20.94
CA ILE A 82 5.11 81.63 21.18
C ILE A 82 4.18 80.54 20.62
N SER A 83 4.82 79.47 20.14
CA SER A 83 4.14 78.27 19.68
C SER A 83 4.87 77.07 20.27
N ASP A 84 4.11 76.15 20.85
CA ASP A 84 4.62 74.84 21.26
C ASP A 84 3.79 73.77 20.58
N CYS A 85 4.43 72.74 20.02
CA CYS A 85 3.80 71.78 19.12
C CYS A 85 4.27 70.37 19.43
N VAL A 86 3.31 69.46 19.54
CA VAL A 86 3.55 68.02 19.71
C VAL A 86 2.94 67.27 18.52
N VAL A 87 3.69 66.32 18.00
CA VAL A 87 3.20 65.38 17.00
C VAL A 87 2.70 64.14 17.73
N VAL A 88 1.53 63.65 17.36
CA VAL A 88 0.97 62.39 17.86
C VAL A 88 0.57 61.50 16.71
N GLU A 89 0.65 60.20 16.91
CA GLU A 89 0.17 59.21 15.97
C GLU A 89 -1.06 58.52 16.54
N ARG A 90 -2.19 58.57 15.83
CA ARG A 90 -3.31 57.69 16.15
C ARG A 90 -3.20 56.42 15.32
N VAL A 91 -2.86 55.33 15.98
CA VAL A 91 -2.61 54.02 15.36
C VAL A 91 -3.93 53.42 14.89
N VAL A 92 -3.96 52.91 13.66
CA VAL A 92 -5.09 52.14 13.13
C VAL A 92 -5.10 50.77 13.84
N PRO A 93 -6.21 50.32 14.44
CA PRO A 93 -6.27 48.98 15.03
C PRO A 93 -5.99 47.91 13.96
N THR A 94 -5.38 46.79 14.35
CA THR A 94 -5.04 45.73 13.39
C THR A 94 -6.30 45.20 12.70
N HIS A 95 -6.39 45.45 11.39
CA HIS A 95 -7.40 44.89 10.51
C HIS A 95 -6.98 43.47 10.14
N THR A 96 -7.80 42.48 10.50
CA THR A 96 -7.54 41.09 10.13
C THR A 96 -8.80 40.42 9.58
N VAL A 97 -8.55 39.48 8.68
CA VAL A 97 -9.52 38.69 7.95
C VAL A 97 -9.03 37.24 8.03
N SER A 98 -9.91 36.30 8.31
CA SER A 98 -9.57 34.88 8.23
C SER A 98 -10.79 34.04 7.85
N ILE A 99 -10.61 33.12 6.91
CA ILE A 99 -11.53 32.03 6.63
C ILE A 99 -11.17 30.90 7.59
N THR A 100 -12.11 30.51 8.45
CA THR A 100 -11.92 29.42 9.44
C THR A 100 -12.43 28.07 8.93
N TYR A 101 -13.26 28.08 7.89
CA TYR A 101 -13.71 26.91 7.15
C TYR A 101 -14.18 27.37 5.75
N PRO A 102 -13.96 26.64 4.65
CA PRO A 102 -13.25 25.36 4.55
C PRO A 102 -11.73 25.53 4.72
N ALA A 103 -11.02 24.42 4.96
CA ALA A 103 -9.56 24.42 4.92
C ALA A 103 -9.04 24.43 3.47
N ASN A 104 -7.84 24.94 3.24
CA ASN A 104 -7.21 24.91 1.92
C ASN A 104 -7.03 23.46 1.42
N GLY A 105 -7.48 23.17 0.20
CA GLY A 105 -7.50 21.82 -0.39
C GLY A 105 -8.75 20.99 -0.07
N THR A 106 -9.77 21.54 0.61
CA THR A 106 -11.01 20.81 0.91
C THR A 106 -11.69 20.33 -0.36
N THR A 107 -11.90 19.01 -0.48
CA THR A 107 -12.64 18.39 -1.57
C THR A 107 -14.09 18.12 -1.16
N PHE A 108 -15.05 18.40 -2.04
CA PHE A 108 -16.48 18.26 -1.78
C PHE A 108 -17.27 18.03 -3.08
N SER A 109 -18.54 17.65 -2.96
CA SER A 109 -19.49 17.49 -4.06
C SER A 109 -20.74 18.36 -3.85
N GLY A 110 -21.44 18.67 -4.95
CA GLY A 110 -22.60 19.58 -4.95
C GLY A 110 -22.24 21.03 -5.33
N GLN A 111 -23.26 21.87 -5.52
CA GLN A 111 -23.13 23.19 -6.15
C GLN A 111 -22.64 24.33 -5.22
N HIS A 112 -22.57 24.08 -3.92
CA HIS A 112 -22.29 25.12 -2.92
C HIS A 112 -21.35 24.63 -1.83
N ILE A 113 -20.58 25.56 -1.28
CA ILE A 113 -19.74 25.34 -0.11
C ILE A 113 -20.14 26.31 1.01
N ASP A 114 -20.15 25.81 2.25
CA ASP A 114 -20.32 26.64 3.43
C ASP A 114 -18.97 27.22 3.84
N VAL A 115 -18.93 28.51 4.15
CA VAL A 115 -17.72 29.27 4.49
C VAL A 115 -17.92 29.94 5.84
N SER A 116 -17.05 29.62 6.80
CA SER A 116 -16.98 30.29 8.11
C SER A 116 -15.79 31.23 8.16
N TYR A 117 -15.92 32.38 8.82
CA TYR A 117 -14.89 33.41 8.82
C TYR A 117 -14.89 34.32 10.06
N VAL A 118 -13.80 35.05 10.27
CA VAL A 118 -13.61 36.04 11.34
C VAL A 118 -13.12 37.35 10.75
N LEU A 119 -13.64 38.46 11.27
CA LEU A 119 -13.29 39.83 10.88
C LEU A 119 -12.94 40.65 12.14
N VAL A 120 -11.84 41.40 12.09
CA VAL A 120 -11.43 42.34 13.14
C VAL A 120 -11.19 43.71 12.53
N ASN A 121 -11.67 44.79 13.18
CA ASN A 121 -11.58 46.18 12.70
C ASN A 121 -12.05 46.39 11.23
N SER A 122 -13.09 45.66 10.81
CA SER A 122 -13.62 45.70 9.44
C SER A 122 -14.83 46.64 9.35
N SER A 123 -14.86 47.50 8.32
CA SER A 123 -15.95 48.43 8.01
C SER A 123 -16.93 47.87 6.96
N GLY A 124 -16.49 46.91 6.16
CA GLY A 124 -17.29 46.17 5.19
C GLY A 124 -16.50 45.02 4.56
N HIS A 125 -17.20 44.04 3.98
CA HIS A 125 -16.60 42.86 3.36
C HIS A 125 -17.47 42.28 2.24
N TYR A 126 -16.85 41.50 1.36
CA TYR A 126 -17.50 40.73 0.30
C TYR A 126 -16.69 39.48 -0.04
N PHE A 127 -17.29 38.57 -0.81
CA PHE A 127 -16.67 37.32 -1.22
C PHE A 127 -16.40 37.32 -2.73
N THR A 128 -15.33 36.63 -3.14
CA THR A 128 -15.06 36.32 -4.55
C THR A 128 -14.82 34.83 -4.74
N VAL A 129 -15.15 34.35 -5.94
CA VAL A 129 -14.76 33.03 -6.45
C VAL A 129 -13.98 33.25 -7.74
N ASN A 130 -12.74 32.78 -7.80
CA ASN A 130 -11.81 33.04 -8.91
C ASN A 130 -11.71 34.55 -9.28
N GLY A 131 -11.77 35.42 -8.27
CA GLY A 131 -11.73 36.88 -8.43
C GLY A 131 -13.05 37.55 -8.81
N ALA A 132 -14.08 36.80 -9.23
CA ALA A 132 -15.41 37.34 -9.49
C ALA A 132 -16.21 37.50 -8.20
N THR A 133 -16.80 38.68 -7.96
CA THR A 133 -17.65 38.93 -6.79
C THR A 133 -18.90 38.04 -6.81
N VAL A 134 -19.13 37.33 -5.72
CA VAL A 134 -20.29 36.44 -5.54
C VAL A 134 -21.23 36.98 -4.46
N GLN A 135 -22.52 36.72 -4.62
CA GLN A 135 -23.51 36.98 -3.58
C GLN A 135 -23.75 35.68 -2.77
N PRO A 136 -23.64 35.72 -1.44
CA PRO A 136 -23.98 34.57 -0.60
C PRO A 136 -25.44 34.14 -0.81
N THR A 137 -25.69 32.83 -0.92
CA THR A 137 -26.99 32.34 -1.40
C THR A 137 -28.05 32.17 -0.32
N ASN A 138 -27.69 32.14 0.97
CA ASN A 138 -28.67 32.02 2.05
C ASN A 138 -28.29 32.71 3.36
N ASN A 139 -29.33 32.97 4.14
CA ASN A 139 -29.42 34.02 5.16
C ASN A 139 -29.17 33.51 6.59
N THR A 140 -27.90 33.40 6.98
CA THR A 140 -27.49 33.20 8.37
C THR A 140 -26.93 34.50 8.95
N THR A 141 -27.59 35.02 10.00
CA THR A 141 -27.06 36.13 10.79
C THR A 141 -25.80 35.67 11.53
N GLY A 142 -24.63 35.92 10.97
CA GLY A 142 -23.36 35.58 11.62
C GLY A 142 -22.19 35.37 10.66
N THR A 143 -21.23 34.59 11.15
CA THR A 143 -19.91 34.32 10.55
C THR A 143 -19.87 33.11 9.63
N ASN A 144 -21.01 32.54 9.25
CA ASN A 144 -21.11 31.40 8.35
C ASN A 144 -22.07 31.75 7.20
N ILE A 145 -21.65 31.50 5.95
CA ILE A 145 -22.41 31.78 4.73
C ILE A 145 -22.28 30.63 3.73
N ARG A 146 -23.17 30.59 2.73
CA ARG A 146 -23.09 29.64 1.61
C ARG A 146 -22.70 30.33 0.30
N VAL A 147 -21.69 29.79 -0.38
CA VAL A 147 -21.14 30.31 -1.64
C VAL A 147 -21.34 29.31 -2.78
N THR A 148 -21.82 29.77 -3.93
CA THR A 148 -21.83 28.98 -5.17
C THR A 148 -20.44 28.94 -5.77
N VAL A 149 -19.98 27.74 -6.11
CA VAL A 149 -18.66 27.46 -6.66
C VAL A 149 -18.82 26.59 -7.91
N GLY A 150 -17.85 26.67 -8.82
CA GLY A 150 -17.81 25.85 -10.03
C GLY A 150 -16.95 24.60 -9.85
N TYR A 151 -17.15 23.60 -10.72
CA TYR A 151 -16.33 22.39 -10.78
C TYR A 151 -14.84 22.69 -10.95
N GLY A 152 -14.00 21.76 -10.51
CA GLY A 152 -12.53 21.91 -10.50
C GLY A 152 -12.04 22.59 -9.24
N THR A 153 -10.98 23.40 -9.34
CA THR A 153 -10.18 23.87 -8.18
C THR A 153 -10.26 25.39 -7.89
N PRO A 154 -11.44 25.97 -7.64
CA PRO A 154 -11.59 27.41 -7.48
C PRO A 154 -10.96 27.94 -6.17
N TYR A 155 -10.57 29.22 -6.22
CA TYR A 155 -10.22 30.01 -5.04
C TYR A 155 -11.44 30.76 -4.53
N VAL A 156 -11.80 30.52 -3.26
CA VAL A 156 -12.79 31.30 -2.53
C VAL A 156 -12.05 32.30 -1.65
N CYS A 157 -12.27 33.59 -1.85
CA CYS A 157 -11.63 34.65 -1.06
C CYS A 157 -12.66 35.52 -0.33
N LEU A 158 -12.33 35.88 0.90
CA LEU A 158 -13.00 36.92 1.68
C LEU A 158 -12.16 38.19 1.59
N VAL A 159 -12.75 39.29 1.12
CA VAL A 159 -12.11 40.61 1.04
C VAL A 159 -12.82 41.56 2.00
N SER A 160 -12.06 42.35 2.74
CA SER A 160 -12.57 43.36 3.67
C SER A 160 -11.76 44.66 3.60
N TYR A 161 -12.38 45.75 4.06
CA TYR A 161 -11.75 47.05 4.26
C TYR A 161 -11.91 47.52 5.70
N ASP A 162 -10.94 48.26 6.23
CA ASP A 162 -11.06 48.97 7.51
C ASP A 162 -11.70 50.37 7.34
N ALA A 163 -11.78 51.15 8.42
CA ALA A 163 -12.34 52.51 8.40
C ALA A 163 -11.40 53.57 7.80
N ALA A 164 -10.14 53.24 7.50
CA ALA A 164 -9.18 54.08 6.80
C ALA A 164 -9.08 53.73 5.29
N GLY A 165 -9.73 52.64 4.85
CA GLY A 165 -9.71 52.15 3.48
C GLY A 165 -8.61 51.13 3.18
N ASN A 166 -7.88 50.65 4.18
CA ASN A 166 -6.91 49.58 3.99
C ASN A 166 -7.64 48.27 3.66
N MET A 167 -7.09 47.50 2.74
CA MET A 167 -7.65 46.22 2.30
C MET A 167 -6.92 45.05 2.95
N ALA A 168 -7.68 44.07 3.42
CA ALA A 168 -7.18 42.76 3.80
C ALA A 168 -8.03 41.66 3.14
N HIS A 169 -7.42 40.52 2.86
CA HIS A 169 -8.13 39.35 2.34
C HIS A 169 -7.55 38.06 2.89
N ASP A 170 -8.35 37.02 2.88
CA ASP A 170 -7.92 35.63 3.08
C ASP A 170 -8.56 34.75 1.99
N CYS A 171 -7.86 33.72 1.54
CA CYS A 171 -8.22 32.92 0.38
C CYS A 171 -7.94 31.44 0.64
N VAL A 172 -8.92 30.59 0.30
CA VAL A 172 -8.79 29.14 0.35
C VAL A 172 -9.07 28.54 -1.02
N GLN A 173 -8.19 27.66 -1.48
CA GLN A 173 -8.46 26.81 -2.64
C GLN A 173 -9.32 25.64 -2.18
N VAL A 174 -10.33 25.29 -2.97
CA VAL A 174 -11.21 24.13 -2.73
C VAL A 174 -11.29 23.30 -4.01
N ASN A 175 -11.73 22.06 -3.91
CA ASN A 175 -11.87 21.15 -5.05
C ASN A 175 -13.31 20.62 -5.13
N MET A 176 -14.04 21.04 -6.16
CA MET A 176 -15.42 20.64 -6.41
C MET A 176 -15.44 19.55 -7.48
N LEU A 177 -15.79 18.33 -7.06
CA LEU A 177 -15.88 17.19 -7.97
C LEU A 177 -17.08 17.35 -8.92
N ASP A 178 -16.85 17.17 -10.22
CA ASP A 178 -17.94 16.99 -11.19
C ASP A 178 -18.42 15.52 -11.10
N PRO A 179 -19.70 15.27 -10.80
CA PRO A 179 -20.25 13.91 -10.77
C PRO A 179 -20.38 13.28 -12.17
N ASN A 180 -20.19 14.05 -13.24
CA ASN A 180 -20.20 13.58 -14.63
C ASN A 180 -18.85 13.80 -15.34
N ALA A 181 -17.76 14.04 -14.59
CA ALA A 181 -16.43 13.92 -15.17
C ALA A 181 -16.21 12.48 -15.60
N ASP A 182 -15.70 12.33 -16.82
CA ASP A 182 -15.39 11.08 -17.51
C ASP A 182 -14.10 11.40 -18.28
N SER A 183 -12.97 11.00 -17.70
CA SER A 183 -11.64 11.49 -18.06
C SER A 183 -11.05 10.84 -19.32
N ASP A 184 -11.47 9.63 -19.65
CA ASP A 184 -11.06 8.91 -20.87
C ASP A 184 -12.17 8.78 -21.93
N ALA A 185 -13.39 9.21 -21.59
CA ALA A 185 -14.57 9.26 -22.45
C ALA A 185 -15.06 7.86 -22.87
N ASP A 186 -14.98 6.87 -21.97
CA ASP A 186 -15.51 5.53 -22.18
C ASP A 186 -17.04 5.42 -21.92
N GLY A 187 -17.62 6.42 -21.24
CA GLY A 187 -19.03 6.51 -20.88
C GLY A 187 -19.36 6.21 -19.41
N VAL A 188 -18.36 5.92 -18.57
CA VAL A 188 -18.47 5.68 -17.13
C VAL A 188 -17.79 6.83 -16.36
N PRO A 189 -18.51 7.59 -15.52
CA PRO A 189 -17.90 8.71 -14.80
C PRO A 189 -16.78 8.28 -13.85
N ASP A 190 -15.77 9.14 -13.68
CA ASP A 190 -14.54 8.94 -12.87
C ASP A 190 -14.78 8.45 -11.43
N GLN A 191 -15.96 8.73 -10.85
CA GLN A 191 -16.33 8.30 -9.49
C GLN A 191 -16.86 6.86 -9.42
N SER A 192 -17.14 6.26 -10.58
CA SER A 192 -17.66 4.90 -10.78
C SER A 192 -16.77 4.04 -11.68
N ASP A 193 -15.85 4.66 -12.42
CA ASP A 193 -14.84 3.97 -13.20
C ASP A 193 -13.77 3.31 -12.31
N SER A 194 -13.48 2.04 -12.61
CA SER A 194 -12.47 1.21 -11.94
C SER A 194 -11.23 0.98 -12.81
N CYS A 195 -11.27 1.38 -14.08
CA CYS A 195 -10.26 1.13 -15.09
C CYS A 195 -9.82 2.43 -15.81
N PRO A 196 -9.38 3.47 -15.06
CA PRO A 196 -9.08 4.78 -15.63
C PRO A 196 -8.02 4.69 -16.72
N ASN A 197 -8.25 5.44 -17.79
CA ASN A 197 -7.49 5.44 -19.06
C ASN A 197 -7.83 4.26 -19.99
N THR A 198 -9.10 3.83 -20.03
CA THR A 198 -9.59 2.95 -21.09
C THR A 198 -9.44 3.59 -22.46
N ASN A 199 -8.94 2.82 -23.44
CA ASN A 199 -8.71 3.35 -24.79
C ASN A 199 -10.05 3.66 -25.49
N SER A 200 -10.19 4.89 -25.98
CA SER A 200 -11.39 5.36 -26.68
C SER A 200 -11.80 4.43 -27.84
N GLY A 201 -13.09 4.12 -27.90
CA GLY A 201 -13.69 3.25 -28.92
C GLY A 201 -13.76 1.76 -28.55
N LEU A 202 -13.23 1.36 -27.39
CA LEU A 202 -13.50 0.05 -26.81
C LEU A 202 -14.90 0.01 -26.16
N THR A 203 -15.49 -1.18 -26.10
CA THR A 203 -16.73 -1.40 -25.34
C THR A 203 -16.40 -1.80 -23.92
N VAL A 204 -16.91 -1.04 -22.94
CA VAL A 204 -16.65 -1.25 -21.51
C VAL A 204 -17.81 -1.91 -20.78
N ASN A 205 -17.52 -2.49 -19.62
CA ASN A 205 -18.53 -2.96 -18.67
C ASN A 205 -19.08 -1.78 -17.83
N SER A 206 -19.94 -2.07 -16.85
CA SER A 206 -20.54 -1.06 -15.96
C SER A 206 -19.56 -0.34 -15.02
N SER A 207 -18.28 -0.75 -15.01
CA SER A 207 -17.21 -0.25 -14.15
C SER A 207 -16.06 0.37 -14.97
N GLY A 208 -16.29 0.71 -16.25
CA GLY A 208 -15.31 1.34 -17.14
C GLY A 208 -14.23 0.41 -17.70
N CYS A 209 -14.29 -0.89 -17.42
CA CYS A 209 -13.26 -1.83 -17.87
C CYS A 209 -13.61 -2.44 -19.22
N ALA A 210 -12.72 -2.30 -20.22
CA ALA A 210 -12.78 -3.10 -21.44
C ALA A 210 -12.21 -4.52 -21.21
N THR A 211 -12.53 -5.46 -22.10
CA THR A 211 -12.16 -6.89 -21.96
C THR A 211 -10.66 -7.16 -21.87
N ASN A 212 -9.81 -6.26 -22.36
CA ASN A 212 -8.34 -6.37 -22.30
C ASN A 212 -7.74 -5.72 -21.04
N GLN A 213 -8.56 -5.18 -20.13
CA GLN A 213 -8.18 -4.64 -18.82
C GLN A 213 -8.70 -5.51 -17.67
N LEU A 214 -9.51 -6.54 -17.96
CA LEU A 214 -10.00 -7.48 -16.96
C LEU A 214 -8.95 -8.55 -16.70
N ASP A 215 -8.64 -8.74 -15.42
CA ASP A 215 -7.70 -9.70 -14.85
C ASP A 215 -8.32 -10.13 -13.51
N THR A 216 -9.03 -11.26 -13.54
CA THR A 216 -9.96 -11.66 -12.47
C THR A 216 -9.26 -12.22 -11.22
N ASP A 217 -8.10 -12.88 -11.38
CA ASP A 217 -7.32 -13.42 -10.27
C ASP A 217 -6.08 -12.56 -9.90
N ALA A 218 -5.81 -11.51 -10.68
CA ALA A 218 -4.75 -10.52 -10.50
C ALA A 218 -3.33 -11.11 -10.63
N ASP A 219 -3.13 -12.04 -11.58
CA ASP A 219 -1.84 -12.64 -11.88
C ASP A 219 -0.98 -11.82 -12.87
N GLY A 220 -1.59 -10.87 -13.58
CA GLY A 220 -0.96 -10.01 -14.60
C GLY A 220 -1.23 -10.39 -16.05
N VAL A 221 -2.04 -11.42 -16.32
CA VAL A 221 -2.52 -11.84 -17.65
C VAL A 221 -4.03 -11.59 -17.71
N ASN A 222 -4.50 -10.92 -18.78
CA ASN A 222 -5.92 -10.59 -18.87
C ASN A 222 -6.79 -11.84 -19.17
N ASP A 223 -8.03 -11.83 -18.69
CA ASP A 223 -9.04 -12.90 -18.80
C ASP A 223 -9.23 -13.44 -20.22
N ALA A 224 -8.96 -12.64 -21.25
CA ALA A 224 -9.12 -13.04 -22.66
C ALA A 224 -7.92 -13.82 -23.23
N THR A 225 -6.80 -13.87 -22.49
CA THR A 225 -5.55 -14.54 -22.87
C THR A 225 -5.01 -15.51 -21.83
N ASP A 226 -5.57 -15.48 -20.62
CA ASP A 226 -5.25 -16.40 -19.54
C ASP A 226 -5.91 -17.78 -19.77
N LEU A 227 -5.16 -18.84 -19.50
CA LEU A 227 -5.59 -20.24 -19.56
C LEU A 227 -5.87 -20.84 -18.17
N CYS A 228 -5.56 -20.11 -17.11
CA CYS A 228 -5.53 -20.55 -15.72
C CYS A 228 -6.27 -19.58 -14.76
N PRO A 229 -7.57 -19.23 -15.00
CA PRO A 229 -8.30 -18.07 -14.41
C PRO A 229 -8.69 -18.15 -12.93
N ASN A 230 -7.92 -18.90 -12.15
CA ASN A 230 -8.02 -19.04 -10.70
C ASN A 230 -6.62 -19.27 -10.10
N THR A 231 -5.59 -18.66 -10.69
CA THR A 231 -4.24 -18.66 -10.14
C THR A 231 -4.22 -17.99 -8.77
N GLN A 232 -3.46 -18.56 -7.83
CA GLN A 232 -3.39 -18.03 -6.48
C GLN A 232 -2.61 -16.71 -6.51
N GLN A 233 -3.24 -15.65 -6.02
CA GLN A 233 -2.64 -14.32 -5.88
C GLN A 233 -1.20 -14.37 -5.33
N PHE A 234 -0.31 -13.57 -5.94
CA PHE A 234 1.14 -13.53 -5.73
C PHE A 234 1.96 -14.74 -6.23
N SER A 235 1.34 -15.68 -6.95
CA SER A 235 2.10 -16.71 -7.68
C SER A 235 2.79 -16.11 -8.91
N SER A 236 4.01 -16.55 -9.19
CA SER A 236 4.68 -16.21 -10.45
C SER A 236 4.13 -17.07 -11.58
N VAL A 237 3.59 -16.44 -12.62
CA VAL A 237 2.98 -17.10 -13.78
C VAL A 237 3.86 -17.06 -15.03
N ASN A 238 3.53 -17.90 -15.99
CA ASN A 238 4.07 -17.82 -17.35
C ASN A 238 3.28 -16.80 -18.20
N ASN A 239 3.55 -16.74 -19.50
CA ASN A 239 2.90 -15.82 -20.43
C ASN A 239 1.45 -16.17 -20.81
N VAL A 240 0.84 -17.17 -20.16
CA VAL A 240 -0.55 -17.61 -20.35
C VAL A 240 -1.29 -17.79 -19.02
N GLY A 241 -0.80 -17.13 -17.96
CA GLY A 241 -1.41 -17.05 -16.62
C GLY A 241 -1.28 -18.31 -15.74
N CYS A 242 -0.53 -19.32 -16.17
CA CYS A 242 -0.37 -20.54 -15.39
C CYS A 242 0.87 -20.49 -14.50
N ALA A 243 0.67 -20.61 -13.17
CA ALA A 243 1.74 -20.80 -12.22
C ALA A 243 2.33 -22.22 -12.28
N ALA A 244 3.51 -22.42 -11.69
CA ALA A 244 4.25 -23.68 -11.79
C ALA A 244 3.52 -24.93 -11.25
N TYR A 245 2.48 -24.77 -10.42
CA TYR A 245 1.67 -25.86 -9.85
C TYR A 245 0.37 -26.16 -10.64
N GLN A 246 0.08 -25.39 -11.70
CA GLN A 246 -1.09 -25.56 -12.59
C GLN A 246 -0.71 -26.12 -13.97
N ARG A 247 0.58 -26.35 -14.22
CA ARG A 247 1.08 -26.82 -15.51
C ARG A 247 1.21 -28.34 -15.48
N ASP A 248 0.77 -28.93 -16.57
CA ASP A 248 0.84 -30.36 -16.90
C ASP A 248 1.33 -30.38 -18.36
N SER A 249 2.63 -30.67 -18.55
CA SER A 249 3.33 -30.46 -19.82
C SER A 249 3.11 -31.57 -20.85
N ASP A 250 2.81 -32.79 -20.43
CA ASP A 250 2.53 -33.93 -21.31
C ASP A 250 1.03 -34.33 -21.35
N GLY A 251 0.23 -33.83 -20.40
CA GLY A 251 -1.21 -34.00 -20.36
C GLY A 251 -1.65 -35.31 -19.72
N ASP A 252 -0.85 -35.89 -18.83
CA ASP A 252 -1.16 -37.17 -18.16
C ASP A 252 -2.08 -37.02 -16.93
N GLY A 253 -2.25 -35.79 -16.43
CA GLY A 253 -3.06 -35.45 -15.25
C GLY A 253 -2.27 -35.22 -13.95
N VAL A 254 -0.94 -35.32 -13.98
CA VAL A 254 -0.02 -35.04 -12.88
C VAL A 254 0.76 -33.76 -13.19
N MET A 255 0.77 -32.81 -12.26
CA MET A 255 1.36 -31.48 -12.51
C MET A 255 2.89 -31.53 -12.52
N ASP A 256 3.53 -30.72 -13.38
CA ASP A 256 4.99 -30.55 -13.59
C ASP A 256 5.84 -30.58 -12.30
N ASN A 257 5.27 -30.07 -11.19
CA ASN A 257 5.97 -29.88 -9.93
C ASN A 257 5.96 -31.10 -9.00
N ILE A 258 5.19 -32.14 -9.34
CA ILE A 258 5.07 -33.42 -8.63
C ILE A 258 5.24 -34.64 -9.55
N ASP A 259 5.20 -34.43 -10.86
CA ASP A 259 5.51 -35.43 -11.88
C ASP A 259 7.02 -35.76 -11.92
N LEU A 260 7.33 -37.05 -11.91
CA LEU A 260 8.67 -37.63 -11.98
C LEU A 260 9.01 -38.13 -13.41
N CYS A 261 8.03 -38.14 -14.31
CA CYS A 261 8.02 -38.87 -15.56
C CYS A 261 7.70 -38.04 -16.83
N ASN A 262 7.71 -36.70 -16.74
CA ASN A 262 7.72 -35.55 -17.71
C ASN A 262 7.61 -35.67 -19.25
N ALA A 263 7.34 -36.85 -19.77
CA ALA A 263 7.18 -37.19 -21.17
C ALA A 263 6.34 -38.48 -21.30
N THR A 264 5.37 -38.66 -20.41
CA THR A 264 4.44 -39.77 -20.42
C THR A 264 3.52 -39.69 -21.64
N ALA A 265 3.19 -40.84 -22.21
CA ALA A 265 2.44 -40.88 -23.45
C ALA A 265 0.97 -40.47 -23.21
N PRO A 266 0.39 -39.54 -24.02
CA PRO A 266 -0.97 -39.08 -23.82
C PRO A 266 -1.99 -40.23 -23.83
N ASN A 267 -2.95 -40.19 -22.89
CA ASN A 267 -3.97 -41.21 -22.67
C ASN A 267 -3.46 -42.56 -22.10
N THR A 268 -2.25 -42.63 -21.54
CA THR A 268 -1.86 -43.77 -20.70
C THR A 268 -2.42 -43.62 -19.28
N VAL A 269 -2.54 -44.74 -18.56
CA VAL A 269 -2.86 -44.72 -17.12
C VAL A 269 -1.55 -44.59 -16.36
N VAL A 270 -1.49 -43.63 -15.46
CA VAL A 270 -0.29 -43.27 -14.68
C VAL A 270 -0.51 -43.51 -13.19
N ASP A 271 0.59 -43.62 -12.44
CA ASP A 271 0.58 -43.66 -10.98
C ASP A 271 0.48 -42.24 -10.37
N SER A 272 0.69 -42.11 -9.05
CA SER A 272 0.67 -40.81 -8.38
C SER A 272 1.87 -39.91 -8.70
N ASN A 273 2.84 -40.41 -9.47
CA ASN A 273 4.10 -39.76 -9.81
C ASN A 273 4.17 -39.38 -11.30
N GLY A 274 3.09 -39.54 -12.07
CA GLY A 274 3.05 -39.32 -13.52
C GLY A 274 3.66 -40.47 -14.33
N CYS A 275 4.00 -41.60 -13.70
CA CYS A 275 4.70 -42.68 -14.39
C CYS A 275 3.73 -43.73 -14.93
N SER A 276 3.77 -44.00 -16.24
CA SER A 276 3.09 -45.16 -16.82
C SER A 276 3.82 -46.46 -16.47
N PRO A 277 3.15 -47.64 -16.54
CA PRO A 277 3.79 -48.95 -16.32
C PRO A 277 5.00 -49.24 -17.24
N SER A 278 5.16 -48.52 -18.36
CA SER A 278 6.32 -48.63 -19.24
C SER A 278 7.54 -47.80 -18.82
N GLN A 279 7.37 -46.87 -17.86
CA GLN A 279 8.44 -46.00 -17.33
C GLN A 279 8.93 -46.43 -15.94
N LEU A 280 8.25 -47.35 -15.27
CA LEU A 280 8.65 -47.85 -13.95
C LEU A 280 9.85 -48.82 -14.05
N ASP A 281 10.86 -48.57 -13.23
CA ASP A 281 12.08 -49.38 -13.03
C ASP A 281 12.38 -49.33 -11.53
N SER A 282 11.96 -50.37 -10.81
CA SER A 282 11.88 -50.39 -9.34
C SER A 282 13.25 -50.57 -8.66
N ASP A 283 14.22 -51.22 -9.30
CA ASP A 283 15.57 -51.42 -8.76
C ASP A 283 16.66 -50.57 -9.44
N ASN A 284 16.28 -49.86 -10.51
CA ASN A 284 17.09 -48.91 -11.28
C ASN A 284 18.25 -49.60 -12.03
N ASP A 285 18.02 -50.81 -12.54
CA ASP A 285 18.99 -51.54 -13.35
C ASP A 285 19.00 -51.18 -14.85
N GLY A 286 17.95 -50.48 -15.32
CA GLY A 286 17.76 -50.04 -16.70
C GLY A 286 16.79 -50.90 -17.53
N VAL A 287 16.13 -51.89 -16.92
CA VAL A 287 15.04 -52.68 -17.49
C VAL A 287 13.74 -52.37 -16.76
N ASN A 288 12.63 -52.14 -17.49
CA ASN A 288 11.39 -51.73 -16.85
C ASN A 288 10.65 -52.92 -16.20
N ASP A 289 9.90 -52.62 -15.12
CA ASP A 289 9.18 -53.60 -14.29
C ASP A 289 8.24 -54.53 -15.08
N GLY A 290 7.79 -54.08 -16.26
CA GLY A 290 6.93 -54.85 -17.16
C GLY A 290 7.63 -55.97 -17.95
N VAL A 291 8.97 -55.96 -18.04
CA VAL A 291 9.77 -57.00 -18.73
C VAL A 291 10.96 -57.52 -17.92
N ASP A 292 11.24 -56.93 -16.77
CA ASP A 292 12.25 -57.42 -15.84
C ASP A 292 11.82 -58.75 -15.17
N ILE A 293 12.76 -59.69 -15.08
CA ILE A 293 12.61 -61.00 -14.46
C ILE A 293 13.27 -61.03 -13.07
N CYS A 294 14.12 -60.04 -12.77
CA CYS A 294 15.01 -59.98 -11.61
C CYS A 294 14.84 -58.69 -10.77
N PRO A 295 13.64 -58.40 -10.21
CA PRO A 295 13.22 -57.08 -9.66
C PRO A 295 13.82 -56.67 -8.31
N ALA A 296 15.07 -57.07 -8.07
CA ALA A 296 15.88 -56.78 -6.91
C ALA A 296 17.38 -56.88 -7.24
N THR A 297 17.75 -56.54 -8.48
CA THR A 297 19.13 -56.46 -8.93
C THR A 297 19.90 -55.42 -8.14
N ILE A 298 21.15 -55.76 -7.79
CA ILE A 298 22.00 -54.87 -7.01
C ILE A 298 22.40 -53.67 -7.88
N ALA A 299 21.96 -52.47 -7.49
CA ALA A 299 22.22 -51.22 -8.19
C ALA A 299 23.71 -51.08 -8.64
N GLY A 300 23.90 -50.76 -9.92
CA GLY A 300 25.23 -50.67 -10.56
C GLY A 300 25.79 -51.99 -11.10
N SER A 301 25.05 -53.10 -10.99
CA SER A 301 25.38 -54.36 -11.68
C SER A 301 25.22 -54.24 -13.19
N GLN A 302 25.97 -55.04 -13.96
CA GLN A 302 25.73 -55.18 -15.40
C GLN A 302 24.67 -56.27 -15.66
N VAL A 303 23.54 -55.85 -16.23
CA VAL A 303 22.37 -56.68 -16.47
C VAL A 303 22.29 -57.17 -17.91
N ASN A 304 21.40 -58.14 -18.17
CA ASN A 304 21.03 -58.54 -19.53
C ASN A 304 19.74 -57.82 -19.96
N ALA A 305 19.14 -58.23 -21.08
CA ALA A 305 17.91 -57.62 -21.59
C ALA A 305 16.63 -57.93 -20.77
N VAL A 306 16.76 -58.60 -19.62
CA VAL A 306 15.67 -58.99 -18.71
C VAL A 306 16.05 -58.74 -17.23
N GLY A 307 16.91 -57.74 -16.99
CA GLY A 307 17.37 -57.24 -15.68
C GLY A 307 18.33 -58.13 -14.89
N CYS A 308 18.43 -59.42 -15.21
CA CYS A 308 19.26 -60.32 -14.42
C CYS A 308 20.78 -60.05 -14.54
N SER A 309 21.42 -59.67 -13.42
CA SER A 309 22.89 -59.63 -13.28
C SER A 309 23.51 -61.04 -13.36
N SER A 310 24.83 -61.14 -13.58
CA SER A 310 25.54 -62.43 -13.60
C SER A 310 25.44 -63.23 -12.29
N SER A 311 25.11 -62.59 -11.17
CA SER A 311 24.90 -63.23 -9.86
C SER A 311 23.46 -63.70 -9.60
N GLN A 312 22.51 -63.37 -10.48
CA GLN A 312 21.09 -63.75 -10.39
C GLN A 312 20.65 -64.71 -11.51
N ARG A 313 21.48 -64.92 -12.53
CA ARG A 313 21.14 -65.82 -13.64
C ARG A 313 21.23 -67.28 -13.22
N ASP A 314 20.19 -68.02 -13.60
CA ASP A 314 20.04 -69.46 -13.46
C ASP A 314 19.44 -69.92 -14.80
N SER A 315 20.29 -70.50 -15.65
CA SER A 315 19.99 -70.73 -17.07
C SER A 315 19.07 -71.93 -17.33
N ASP A 316 19.01 -72.91 -16.43
CA ASP A 316 18.14 -74.08 -16.53
C ASP A 316 17.02 -74.13 -15.47
N SER A 317 17.05 -73.19 -14.51
CA SER A 317 16.06 -72.98 -13.45
C SER A 317 16.00 -74.13 -12.45
N ASP A 318 17.14 -74.74 -12.12
CA ASP A 318 17.25 -75.76 -11.07
C ASP A 318 17.37 -75.20 -9.64
N GLY A 319 17.66 -73.90 -9.51
CA GLY A 319 17.83 -73.18 -8.24
C GLY A 319 19.27 -72.85 -7.86
N ILE A 320 20.27 -73.23 -8.67
CA ILE A 320 21.68 -72.89 -8.50
C ILE A 320 22.10 -71.92 -9.61
N VAL A 321 22.54 -70.72 -9.23
CA VAL A 321 22.94 -69.68 -10.21
C VAL A 321 24.17 -70.10 -11.04
N ASP A 322 24.21 -69.68 -12.31
CA ASP A 322 25.21 -70.03 -13.34
C ASP A 322 26.68 -69.96 -12.85
N SER A 323 26.97 -69.08 -11.88
CA SER A 323 28.32 -68.86 -11.34
C SER A 323 28.79 -69.91 -10.32
N PHE A 324 27.88 -70.73 -9.78
CA PHE A 324 28.15 -71.81 -8.83
C PHE A 324 27.73 -73.19 -9.34
N ASP A 325 26.96 -73.24 -10.42
CA ASP A 325 26.50 -74.46 -11.06
C ASP A 325 27.61 -75.14 -11.91
N GLN A 326 27.72 -76.46 -11.78
CA GLN A 326 28.66 -77.33 -12.49
C GLN A 326 27.97 -78.18 -13.58
N CYS A 327 26.63 -78.13 -13.64
CA CYS A 327 25.74 -78.95 -14.45
C CYS A 327 24.66 -78.10 -15.21
N PRO A 328 25.04 -77.09 -16.03
CA PRO A 328 24.17 -76.00 -16.55
C PRO A 328 23.12 -76.34 -17.61
N ASN A 329 22.65 -77.59 -17.62
CA ASN A 329 21.56 -78.08 -18.45
C ASN A 329 20.78 -79.19 -17.70
N THR A 330 20.64 -79.07 -16.38
CA THR A 330 19.79 -79.94 -15.59
C THR A 330 18.34 -79.83 -16.07
N VAL A 331 17.63 -80.96 -16.09
CA VAL A 331 16.23 -80.98 -16.54
C VAL A 331 15.33 -80.35 -15.47
N LEU A 332 14.58 -79.32 -15.84
CA LEU A 332 13.64 -78.60 -14.99
C LEU A 332 12.81 -79.54 -14.09
N GLY A 333 12.90 -79.32 -12.77
CA GLY A 333 12.22 -80.13 -11.75
C GLY A 333 12.99 -81.37 -11.27
N THR A 334 14.21 -81.60 -11.75
CA THR A 334 15.19 -82.49 -11.11
C THR A 334 15.59 -81.94 -9.74
N VAL A 335 15.83 -82.81 -8.76
CA VAL A 335 16.33 -82.40 -7.44
C VAL A 335 17.86 -82.46 -7.48
N VAL A 336 18.50 -81.30 -7.32
CA VAL A 336 19.97 -81.14 -7.43
C VAL A 336 20.65 -80.94 -6.09
N ASP A 337 21.97 -81.15 -6.08
CA ASP A 337 22.83 -80.83 -4.94
C ASP A 337 23.29 -79.36 -4.94
N GLN A 338 24.21 -79.00 -4.04
CA GLN A 338 24.73 -77.63 -3.90
C GLN A 338 25.59 -77.15 -5.10
N THR A 339 25.75 -77.98 -6.12
CA THR A 339 26.54 -77.73 -7.33
C THR A 339 25.73 -77.83 -8.63
N GLY A 340 24.39 -77.91 -8.52
CA GLY A 340 23.46 -78.00 -9.67
C GLY A 340 23.36 -79.40 -10.29
N CYS A 341 23.96 -80.42 -9.66
CA CYS A 341 24.06 -81.75 -10.25
C CYS A 341 23.06 -82.75 -9.64
N ASP A 342 22.47 -83.60 -10.49
CA ASP A 342 21.56 -84.68 -10.09
C ASP A 342 22.27 -85.74 -9.23
N PHE A 343 21.74 -85.97 -8.02
CA PHE A 343 22.18 -87.02 -7.10
C PHE A 343 22.26 -88.43 -7.72
N ASN A 344 21.53 -88.69 -8.81
CA ASN A 344 21.47 -90.00 -9.45
C ASN A 344 22.56 -90.26 -10.51
N ASN A 345 23.34 -89.25 -10.92
CA ASN A 345 24.33 -89.42 -12.02
C ASN A 345 25.80 -89.18 -11.61
N SER A 346 26.26 -89.88 -10.57
CA SER A 346 27.69 -89.94 -10.23
C SER A 346 28.48 -90.96 -11.10
N ASN A 347 28.45 -90.85 -12.44
CA ASN A 347 29.55 -91.35 -13.30
C ASN A 347 29.47 -90.97 -14.82
N GLY A 348 30.34 -90.05 -15.25
CA GLY A 348 30.93 -90.04 -16.60
C GLY A 348 30.60 -88.84 -17.51
N GLY A 349 31.55 -87.96 -17.89
CA GLY A 349 32.93 -87.81 -17.41
C GLY A 349 33.89 -87.06 -18.36
N SER A 350 35.10 -86.78 -17.85
CA SER A 350 36.32 -86.29 -18.55
C SER A 350 36.33 -84.83 -19.05
N SER A 351 37.41 -84.03 -18.96
CA SER A 351 38.83 -84.28 -18.62
C SER A 351 39.42 -82.99 -17.98
N SER A 352 40.50 -82.94 -17.20
CA SER A 352 41.58 -83.87 -16.79
C SER A 352 41.96 -83.54 -15.32
N GLY A 353 43.04 -83.97 -14.64
CA GLY A 353 44.21 -84.83 -14.88
C GLY A 353 45.31 -84.44 -13.85
N GLY A 354 45.93 -85.38 -13.11
CA GLY A 354 46.98 -85.00 -12.13
C GLY A 354 47.19 -85.87 -10.88
N SER A 355 47.35 -87.18 -11.05
CA SER A 355 47.96 -88.18 -10.14
C SER A 355 48.35 -87.84 -8.67
N SER A 356 47.75 -88.60 -7.74
CA SER A 356 48.38 -89.32 -6.60
C SER A 356 49.20 -88.56 -5.51
N ASN A 357 48.71 -88.56 -4.26
CA ASN A 357 49.11 -89.57 -3.24
C ASN A 357 48.52 -89.30 -1.83
N GLY A 358 48.20 -90.37 -1.09
CA GLY A 358 48.69 -90.47 0.30
C GLY A 358 47.72 -90.30 1.49
N ASN A 359 47.12 -91.44 1.86
CA ASN A 359 46.90 -91.89 3.24
C ASN A 359 45.67 -91.39 4.06
N SER A 360 45.29 -92.23 5.02
CA SER A 360 44.02 -92.25 5.73
C SER A 360 44.03 -91.60 7.12
N SER A 361 42.81 -91.43 7.67
CA SER A 361 42.44 -91.52 9.08
C SER A 361 43.09 -90.51 10.06
N SER A 362 42.31 -89.56 10.58
CA SER A 362 41.60 -89.70 11.88
C SER A 362 40.95 -88.37 12.33
N LEU A 363 39.83 -88.43 13.07
CA LEU A 363 39.24 -87.30 13.80
C LEU A 363 40.16 -86.81 14.95
N PRO A 364 39.97 -85.58 15.46
CA PRO A 364 39.11 -85.45 16.64
C PRO A 364 38.15 -84.25 16.64
N GLU A 365 37.23 -84.27 17.61
CA GLU A 365 36.21 -83.28 17.95
C GLU A 365 36.80 -82.02 18.64
N ASP A 366 36.15 -80.85 18.56
CA ASP A 366 35.45 -80.13 19.66
C ASP A 366 34.89 -78.75 19.13
N PRO A 367 34.34 -77.77 19.90
CA PRO A 367 32.97 -77.31 19.63
C PRO A 367 32.78 -75.78 19.42
N GLY A 368 31.63 -75.34 18.89
CA GLY A 368 31.30 -73.90 18.80
C GLY A 368 29.97 -73.56 18.14
N LEU A 369 28.92 -73.35 18.95
CA LEU A 369 27.63 -72.73 18.58
C LEU A 369 27.76 -71.20 18.36
N PRO A 370 26.71 -70.47 17.91
CA PRO A 370 25.49 -70.82 17.15
C PRO A 370 25.48 -70.10 15.76
N GLY A 371 24.55 -70.24 14.81
CA GLY A 371 23.19 -70.80 14.80
C GLY A 371 22.19 -69.74 14.28
N PHE A 372 21.40 -70.04 13.25
CA PHE A 372 20.19 -69.28 12.89
C PHE A 372 19.13 -70.21 12.29
N GLU A 373 18.00 -70.31 13.00
CA GLU A 373 16.83 -71.11 12.60
C GLU A 373 16.04 -70.41 11.49
N ALA A 374 15.65 -71.15 10.46
CA ALA A 374 14.67 -70.68 9.47
C ALA A 374 13.26 -70.69 10.08
N SER A 375 12.72 -69.51 10.39
CA SER A 375 11.35 -69.37 10.89
C SER A 375 10.34 -69.24 9.74
N LEU A 376 9.69 -70.35 9.41
CA LEU A 376 8.53 -70.39 8.52
C LEU A 376 7.33 -69.68 9.17
N ALA A 377 6.89 -68.55 8.61
CA ALA A 377 5.72 -67.80 9.10
C ALA A 377 4.55 -67.88 8.10
N ILE A 378 3.62 -68.80 8.34
CA ILE A 378 2.31 -68.82 7.68
C ILE A 378 1.42 -67.77 8.35
N ALA A 379 0.91 -66.79 7.59
CA ALA A 379 -0.09 -65.84 8.06
C ALA A 379 -1.42 -66.06 7.32
N ALA A 380 -2.47 -66.42 8.08
CA ALA A 380 -3.80 -66.68 7.54
C ALA A 380 -4.59 -65.37 7.30
N VAL A 381 -5.30 -65.29 6.17
CA VAL A 381 -6.22 -64.20 5.87
C VAL A 381 -7.57 -64.44 6.57
N CYS A 382 -7.86 -63.65 7.61
CA CYS A 382 -9.19 -63.59 8.20
C CYS A 382 -10.09 -62.63 7.41
N VAL A 383 -11.13 -63.15 6.75
CA VAL A 383 -12.18 -62.33 6.13
C VAL A 383 -13.16 -61.87 7.20
N ALA A 384 -13.15 -60.57 7.52
CA ALA A 384 -14.12 -59.93 8.41
C ALA A 384 -15.23 -59.24 7.60
N PHE A 385 -16.37 -59.91 7.46
CA PHE A 385 -17.60 -59.32 6.92
C PHE A 385 -18.19 -58.35 7.96
N MET A 386 -18.24 -57.04 7.66
CA MET A 386 -18.98 -56.07 8.47
C MET A 386 -20.20 -55.55 7.70
N ILE A 387 -21.38 -55.98 8.16
CA ILE A 387 -22.68 -55.50 7.68
C ILE A 387 -23.03 -54.24 8.47
N GLY A 388 -23.01 -53.07 7.80
CA GLY A 388 -23.34 -51.76 8.38
C GLY A 388 -24.48 -51.09 7.63
N THR A 389 -25.63 -50.97 8.29
CA THR A 389 -26.92 -50.49 7.75
C THR A 389 -26.90 -49.10 7.12
N ARG A 390 -27.64 -48.95 6.01
CA ARG A 390 -28.10 -47.65 5.48
C ARG A 390 -28.85 -46.86 6.57
N ASN A 391 -28.48 -45.59 6.75
CA ASN A 391 -29.42 -44.55 7.17
C ASN A 391 -29.56 -43.52 6.05
N ARG A 392 -30.80 -43.09 5.84
CA ARG A 392 -31.21 -42.09 4.85
C ARG A 392 -31.85 -40.96 5.64
N GLU A 393 -31.11 -39.88 5.85
CA GLU A 393 -31.68 -38.65 6.37
C GLU A 393 -31.92 -37.66 5.24
N SER A 394 -33.11 -37.08 5.29
CA SER A 394 -33.56 -35.98 4.45
C SER A 394 -33.52 -34.72 5.29
N GLU A 395 -32.87 -33.67 4.80
CA GLU A 395 -33.09 -32.31 5.30
C GLU A 395 -33.50 -31.37 4.16
N ASN A 396 -34.23 -30.33 4.58
CA ASN A 396 -35.11 -29.45 3.78
C ASN A 396 -34.45 -28.71 2.61
#